data_AF-A0A958FZ57-F1
#
_entry.id   AF-A0A958FZ57-F1
#
_cell.length_a   1.000
_cell.length_b   1.000
_cell.length_c   1.000
_cell.angle_alpha   90.00
_cell.angle_beta   90.00
_cell.angle_gamma   90.00
#
_symmetry.space_group_name_H-M   'P 1'
#
loop_
_entity.id
_entity.type
_entity.pdbx_description
1 polymer ?
#
loop_
_entity_poly.entity_id
_entity_poly.type
_entity_poly.pdbx_seq_one_letter_code
_entity_poly.pdbx_strand_id
1 'polypeptide(L)'
;AMQMVKAGLKAIYLSGWQVAADANVAGQMYPDQSLYPANSAPQLVKRINQTLQRADQIHHSEGKDDTYWFAPIVADAEAGFGGPLNAFELMKAMIEAGASGVHFEDQLASEKKCGHMGGKVLVPTSQFITILNAARLASDIMGVPTLLVARTDADSAKLLTSDVDPRDQPFIHGERTSEGFFNVKAGLDAAIARGLSYAPYADLIWCETSTPNL
;
A
#
# COMPACT_ATOMS: atom_id res chain seq x y z
N ALA A 1 16.98 5.58 -4.59
CA ALA A 1 16.38 5.84 -5.92
C ALA A 1 17.42 6.13 -7.00
N MET A 2 18.10 7.29 -7.04
CA MET A 2 19.05 7.62 -8.14
C MET A 2 20.11 6.52 -8.40
N GLN A 3 20.75 6.00 -7.35
CA GLN A 3 21.74 4.93 -7.50
C GLN A 3 21.12 3.60 -7.99
N MET A 4 19.85 3.34 -7.67
CA MET A 4 19.13 2.15 -8.17
C MET A 4 18.96 2.23 -9.68
N VAL A 5 18.53 3.39 -10.19
CA VAL A 5 18.41 3.64 -11.64
C VAL A 5 19.77 3.57 -12.32
N LYS A 6 20.80 4.19 -11.73
CA LYS A 6 22.19 4.12 -12.23
C LYS A 6 22.73 2.68 -12.28
N ALA A 7 22.31 1.82 -11.34
CA ALA A 7 22.65 0.40 -11.32
C ALA A 7 21.82 -0.45 -12.30
N GLY A 8 20.87 0.15 -13.03
CA GLY A 8 20.06 -0.50 -14.07
C GLY A 8 18.68 -0.96 -13.62
N LEU A 9 18.26 -0.68 -12.38
CA LEU A 9 16.90 -0.99 -11.93
C LEU A 9 15.87 -0.13 -12.67
N LYS A 10 14.71 -0.73 -12.96
CA LYS A 10 13.68 -0.16 -13.85
C LYS A 10 12.49 0.45 -13.12
N ALA A 11 12.39 0.27 -11.80
CA ALA A 11 11.34 0.83 -10.97
C ALA A 11 11.88 1.06 -9.56
N ILE A 12 11.21 1.93 -8.81
CA ILE A 12 11.50 2.23 -7.41
C ILE A 12 10.30 1.79 -6.57
N TYR A 13 10.56 1.01 -5.53
CA TYR A 13 9.57 0.74 -4.48
C TYR A 13 9.80 1.71 -3.32
N LEU A 14 8.73 2.36 -2.85
CA LEU A 14 8.74 3.23 -1.68
C LEU A 14 7.96 2.55 -0.57
N SER A 15 8.69 2.07 0.44
CA SER A 15 8.15 1.34 1.58
C SER A 15 7.60 2.27 2.67
N GLY A 16 6.37 2.03 3.12
CA GLY A 16 5.76 2.72 4.26
C GLY A 16 6.50 2.44 5.57
N TRP A 17 6.98 1.20 5.75
CA TRP A 17 7.88 0.83 6.86
C TRP A 17 9.14 1.71 6.90
N GLN A 18 9.82 1.94 5.76
CA GLN A 18 11.02 2.79 5.73
C GLN A 18 10.69 4.26 5.98
N VAL A 19 9.52 4.73 5.54
CA VAL A 19 9.00 6.06 5.88
C VAL A 19 8.78 6.18 7.38
N ALA A 20 8.11 5.22 8.00
CA ALA A 20 7.88 5.17 9.44
C ALA A 20 9.21 5.19 10.22
N ALA A 21 10.18 4.40 9.78
CA ALA A 21 11.44 4.25 10.50
C ALA A 21 12.33 5.52 10.45
N ASP A 22 12.46 6.18 9.27
CA ASP A 22 13.55 7.17 9.09
C ASP A 22 13.24 8.30 8.09
N ALA A 23 12.04 8.39 7.52
CA ALA A 23 11.77 9.37 6.45
C ALA A 23 10.39 10.03 6.50
N ASN A 24 9.71 9.99 7.65
CA ASN A 24 8.42 10.66 7.83
C ASN A 24 8.54 12.12 8.25
N VAL A 25 7.48 12.90 8.02
CA VAL A 25 7.50 14.35 8.28
C VAL A 25 7.32 14.71 9.76
N ALA A 26 7.02 13.74 10.64
CA ALA A 26 7.05 13.98 12.09
C ALA A 26 8.49 13.97 12.64
N GLY A 27 9.46 13.49 11.86
CA GLY A 27 10.87 13.46 12.28
C GLY A 27 11.14 12.51 13.45
N GLN A 28 10.28 11.51 13.65
CA GLN A 28 10.41 10.49 14.69
C GLN A 28 10.65 9.13 14.05
N MET A 29 11.34 8.25 14.78
CA MET A 29 11.44 6.84 14.42
C MET A 29 10.19 6.11 14.93
N TYR A 30 9.42 5.52 14.01
CA TYR A 30 8.24 4.73 14.35
C TYR A 30 8.36 3.27 13.89
N PRO A 31 7.70 2.33 14.58
CA PRO A 31 7.36 1.04 14.00
C PRO A 31 6.31 1.21 12.90
N ASP A 32 6.16 0.19 12.09
CA ASP A 32 5.23 0.17 10.96
C ASP A 32 3.80 -0.15 11.39
N GLN A 33 3.12 0.88 11.92
CA GLN A 33 1.77 0.85 12.47
C GLN A 33 0.96 2.11 12.11
N SER A 34 1.18 2.70 10.93
CA SER A 34 0.47 3.90 10.46
C SER A 34 0.50 5.11 11.40
N LEU A 35 1.52 5.22 12.26
CA LEU A 35 1.65 6.28 13.28
C LEU A 35 2.06 7.64 12.69
N TYR A 36 2.71 7.63 11.54
CA TYR A 36 3.26 8.83 10.93
C TYR A 36 2.19 9.66 10.20
N PRO A 37 2.40 10.98 9.99
CA PRO A 37 1.43 11.81 9.26
C PRO A 37 1.22 11.32 7.82
N ALA A 38 -0.03 11.18 7.38
CA ALA A 38 -0.42 10.54 6.11
C ALA A 38 0.23 11.16 4.85
N ASN A 39 0.69 12.42 4.91
CA ASN A 39 1.40 13.06 3.80
C ASN A 39 2.89 12.68 3.70
N SER A 40 3.42 11.82 4.58
CA SER A 40 4.85 11.46 4.61
C SER A 40 5.32 10.71 3.36
N ALA A 41 4.60 9.66 2.97
CA ALA A 41 4.95 8.90 1.78
C ALA A 41 4.84 9.73 0.49
N PRO A 42 3.76 10.52 0.26
CA PRO A 42 3.72 11.49 -0.84
C PRO A 42 4.91 12.46 -0.89
N GLN A 43 5.37 12.98 0.26
CA GLN A 43 6.55 13.86 0.28
C GLN A 43 7.83 13.13 -0.13
N LEU A 44 7.98 11.86 0.26
CA LEU A 44 9.11 11.05 -0.16
C LEU A 44 9.04 10.70 -1.66
N VAL A 45 7.85 10.41 -2.22
CA VAL A 45 7.65 10.26 -3.68
C VAL A 45 8.16 11.51 -4.40
N LYS A 46 7.70 12.69 -3.97
CA LYS A 46 8.10 13.97 -4.56
C LYS A 46 9.62 14.18 -4.50
N ARG A 47 10.24 13.91 -3.35
CA ARG A 47 11.69 14.01 -3.16
C ARG A 47 12.46 13.07 -4.09
N ILE A 48 11.97 11.85 -4.28
CA ILE A 48 12.57 10.89 -5.22
C ILE A 48 12.48 11.42 -6.65
N ASN A 49 11.30 11.86 -7.09
CA ASN A 49 11.10 12.42 -8.43
C ASN A 49 11.99 13.64 -8.69
N GLN A 50 12.11 14.56 -7.73
CA GLN A 50 13.02 15.72 -7.85
C GLN A 50 14.49 15.30 -7.96
N THR A 51 14.89 14.24 -7.25
CA THR A 51 16.25 13.70 -7.32
C THR A 51 16.52 13.06 -8.69
N LEU A 52 15.56 12.29 -9.22
CA LEU A 52 15.66 11.69 -10.55
C LEU A 52 15.68 12.77 -11.65
N GLN A 53 14.82 13.79 -11.53
CA GLN A 53 14.81 14.94 -12.43
C GLN A 53 16.15 15.69 -12.43
N ARG A 54 16.79 15.86 -11.26
CA ARG A 54 18.11 16.48 -11.19
C ARG A 54 19.18 15.62 -11.88
N ALA A 55 19.13 14.30 -11.69
CA ALA A 55 20.05 13.38 -12.35
C ALA A 55 19.90 13.44 -13.88
N ASP A 56 18.66 13.45 -14.36
CA ASP A 56 18.30 13.63 -15.76
C ASP A 56 18.87 14.92 -16.36
N GLN A 57 18.64 16.06 -15.70
CA GLN A 57 19.16 17.36 -16.13
C GLN A 57 20.69 17.38 -16.24
N ILE A 58 21.39 16.80 -15.27
CA ILE A 58 22.86 16.71 -15.28
C ILE A 58 23.29 15.84 -16.47
N HIS A 59 22.68 14.66 -16.62
CA HIS A 59 23.02 13.69 -17.66
C HIS A 59 22.86 14.28 -19.06
N HIS A 60 21.73 14.94 -19.33
CA HIS A 60 21.49 15.64 -20.59
C HIS A 60 22.41 16.84 -20.80
N SER A 61 22.75 17.59 -19.75
CA SER A 61 23.68 18.74 -19.86
C SER A 61 25.10 18.31 -20.26
N GLU A 62 25.49 17.08 -19.94
CA GLU A 62 26.75 16.47 -20.36
C GLU A 62 26.68 15.86 -21.77
N GLY A 63 25.58 16.03 -22.49
CA GLY A 63 25.37 15.51 -23.84
C GLY A 63 25.06 14.00 -23.88
N LYS A 64 24.63 13.41 -22.76
CA LYS A 64 24.28 11.98 -22.66
C LYS A 64 22.77 11.80 -22.67
N ASP A 65 22.32 10.68 -23.25
CA ASP A 65 20.89 10.32 -23.37
C ASP A 65 20.67 8.79 -23.32
N ASP A 66 21.61 8.07 -22.73
CA ASP A 66 21.62 6.60 -22.66
C ASP A 66 20.89 6.03 -21.44
N THR A 67 20.39 6.89 -20.53
CA THR A 67 19.73 6.47 -19.29
C THR A 67 18.35 7.12 -19.14
N TYR A 68 17.31 6.31 -19.02
CA TYR A 68 15.99 6.78 -18.64
C TYR A 68 15.92 6.97 -17.11
N TRP A 69 15.95 8.22 -16.66
CA TRP A 69 16.04 8.56 -15.23
C TRP A 69 14.70 8.51 -14.49
N PHE A 70 13.58 8.72 -15.18
CA PHE A 70 12.24 8.79 -14.59
C PHE A 70 11.62 7.40 -14.34
N ALA A 71 12.37 6.53 -13.65
CA ALA A 71 11.90 5.20 -13.29
C ALA A 71 10.59 5.28 -12.46
N PRO A 72 9.55 4.51 -12.81
CA PRO A 72 8.26 4.53 -12.12
C PRO A 72 8.40 4.21 -10.63
N ILE A 73 7.63 4.91 -9.81
CA ILE A 73 7.60 4.72 -8.36
C ILE A 73 6.31 3.99 -7.98
N VAL A 74 6.44 2.83 -7.34
CA VAL A 74 5.34 2.12 -6.67
C VAL A 74 5.41 2.46 -5.18
N ALA A 75 4.37 3.11 -4.66
CA ALA A 75 4.36 3.66 -3.31
C ALA A 75 3.35 2.97 -2.39
N ASP A 76 3.74 2.88 -1.12
CA ASP A 76 2.93 2.36 -0.03
C ASP A 76 1.92 3.39 0.47
N ALA A 77 0.63 3.07 0.38
CA ALA A 77 -0.46 3.87 0.93
C ALA A 77 -1.09 3.25 2.19
N GLU A 78 -0.43 2.26 2.79
CA GLU A 78 -0.90 1.59 4.01
C GLU A 78 -2.33 1.05 3.81
N ALA A 79 -3.16 1.14 4.85
CA ALA A 79 -4.61 0.95 4.75
C ALA A 79 -5.38 2.27 4.48
N GLY A 80 -4.71 3.32 3.98
CA GLY A 80 -5.33 4.60 3.64
C GLY A 80 -5.58 5.57 4.80
N PHE A 81 -4.98 5.34 5.98
CA PHE A 81 -5.01 6.23 7.15
C PHE A 81 -6.43 6.59 7.67
N GLY A 82 -7.42 5.74 7.43
CA GLY A 82 -8.78 5.96 7.91
C GLY A 82 -9.83 5.33 7.00
N GLY A 83 -10.82 6.13 6.60
CA GLY A 83 -11.92 5.70 5.74
C GLY A 83 -11.69 6.03 4.25
N PRO A 84 -12.73 5.85 3.41
CA PRO A 84 -12.65 6.09 1.97
C PRO A 84 -12.19 7.50 1.58
N LEU A 85 -12.56 8.53 2.34
CA LEU A 85 -12.12 9.92 2.08
C LEU A 85 -10.62 10.10 2.34
N ASN A 86 -10.07 9.43 3.36
CA ASN A 86 -8.63 9.46 3.62
C ASN A 86 -7.87 8.75 2.49
N ALA A 87 -8.35 7.59 2.04
CA ALA A 87 -7.77 6.88 0.91
C ALA A 87 -7.83 7.68 -0.40
N PHE A 88 -8.95 8.35 -0.67
CA PHE A 88 -9.12 9.25 -1.82
C PHE A 88 -8.07 10.37 -1.81
N GLU A 89 -7.96 11.11 -0.69
CA GLU A 89 -6.99 12.21 -0.57
C GLU A 89 -5.54 11.72 -0.62
N LEU A 90 -5.25 10.56 -0.03
CA LEU A 90 -3.91 9.97 -0.10
C LEU A 90 -3.53 9.58 -1.53
N MET A 91 -4.44 8.93 -2.27
CA MET A 91 -4.19 8.59 -3.67
C MET A 91 -3.98 9.85 -4.53
N LYS A 92 -4.79 10.89 -4.32
CA LYS A 92 -4.59 12.19 -4.97
C LYS A 92 -3.20 12.76 -4.67
N ALA A 93 -2.78 12.76 -3.41
CA ALA A 93 -1.47 13.25 -2.99
C ALA A 93 -0.31 12.42 -3.58
N MET A 94 -0.47 11.10 -3.71
CA MET A 94 0.51 10.22 -4.39
C MET A 94 0.64 10.58 -5.86
N ILE A 95 -0.48 10.81 -6.55
CA ILE A 95 -0.50 11.20 -7.97
C ILE A 95 0.13 12.58 -8.17
N GLU A 96 -0.23 13.56 -7.35
CA GLU A 96 0.37 14.91 -7.38
C GLU A 96 1.89 14.88 -7.14
N ALA A 97 2.36 13.95 -6.29
CA ALA A 97 3.77 13.74 -6.05
C ALA A 97 4.50 12.99 -7.19
N GLY A 98 3.75 12.39 -8.12
CA GLY A 98 4.25 11.66 -9.28
C GLY A 98 4.50 10.17 -9.03
N ALA A 99 3.72 9.51 -8.17
CA ALA A 99 3.72 8.05 -8.07
C ALA A 99 3.14 7.43 -9.35
N SER A 100 3.71 6.31 -9.79
CA SER A 100 3.24 5.56 -10.98
C SER A 100 2.32 4.40 -10.60
N GLY A 101 2.50 3.86 -9.39
CA GLY A 101 1.62 2.87 -8.81
C GLY A 101 1.49 3.06 -7.30
N VAL A 102 0.37 2.63 -6.75
CA VAL A 102 0.06 2.74 -5.32
C VAL A 102 -0.58 1.44 -4.85
N HIS A 103 -0.13 0.92 -3.70
CA HIS A 103 -0.78 -0.23 -3.08
C HIS A 103 -1.50 0.18 -1.80
N PHE A 104 -2.70 -0.38 -1.62
CA PHE A 104 -3.46 -0.35 -0.36
C PHE A 104 -3.57 -1.76 0.20
N GLU A 105 -3.74 -1.91 1.50
CA GLU A 105 -3.93 -3.20 2.17
C GLU A 105 -5.21 -3.29 3.01
N ASP A 106 -5.72 -4.52 3.19
CA ASP A 106 -7.01 -4.82 3.81
C ASP A 106 -6.97 -4.96 5.35
N GLN A 107 -5.97 -4.35 5.98
CA GLN A 107 -5.89 -4.23 7.44
C GLN A 107 -6.70 -3.04 7.96
N LEU A 108 -7.07 -3.08 9.24
CA LEU A 108 -7.65 -1.94 9.94
C LEU A 108 -6.57 -0.86 10.14
N ALA A 109 -6.77 0.33 9.58
CA ALA A 109 -5.75 1.39 9.57
C ALA A 109 -5.20 1.78 10.96
N SER A 110 -6.04 1.78 12.00
CA SER A 110 -5.63 2.12 13.36
C SER A 110 -4.89 1.00 14.09
N GLU A 111 -5.01 -0.24 13.61
CA GLU A 111 -4.34 -1.43 14.14
C GLU A 111 -3.46 -2.07 13.05
N LYS A 112 -3.00 -1.24 12.11
CA LYS A 112 -2.18 -1.67 10.99
C LYS A 112 -0.88 -2.21 11.55
N LYS A 113 -0.38 -3.30 10.96
CA LYS A 113 0.97 -3.79 11.26
C LYS A 113 1.69 -4.19 9.99
N CYS A 114 3.03 -4.14 10.06
CA CYS A 114 3.89 -4.80 9.08
C CYS A 114 3.43 -6.24 8.82
N GLY A 115 3.49 -6.68 7.56
CA GLY A 115 3.03 -8.00 7.11
C GLY A 115 3.60 -9.18 7.89
N HIS A 116 4.79 -9.03 8.47
CA HIS A 116 5.49 -10.05 9.24
C HIS A 116 5.21 -10.01 10.75
N MET A 117 4.39 -9.08 11.23
CA MET A 117 4.06 -8.92 12.65
C MET A 117 2.74 -9.63 13.04
N GLY A 118 2.66 -10.09 14.29
CA GLY A 118 1.46 -10.70 14.84
C GLY A 118 0.37 -9.70 15.23
N GLY A 119 -0.88 -10.16 15.25
CA GLY A 119 -2.04 -9.36 15.69
C GLY A 119 -2.57 -8.38 14.64
N LYS A 120 -2.40 -8.69 13.35
CA LYS A 120 -3.06 -8.00 12.25
C LYS A 120 -4.57 -8.22 12.32
N VAL A 121 -5.32 -7.17 12.07
CA VAL A 121 -6.79 -7.17 12.06
C VAL A 121 -7.26 -6.79 10.66
N LEU A 122 -7.97 -7.69 10.00
CA LEU A 122 -8.58 -7.44 8.68
C LEU A 122 -9.83 -6.58 8.83
N VAL A 123 -10.13 -5.80 7.79
CA VAL A 123 -11.46 -5.22 7.57
C VAL A 123 -12.31 -6.17 6.70
N PRO A 124 -13.65 -6.02 6.68
CA PRO A 124 -14.51 -6.79 5.80
C PRO A 124 -14.14 -6.57 4.33
N THR A 125 -14.32 -7.61 3.52
CA THR A 125 -13.98 -7.60 2.08
C THR A 125 -14.61 -6.40 1.36
N SER A 126 -15.88 -6.09 1.63
CA SER A 126 -16.60 -4.91 1.12
C SER A 126 -15.99 -3.57 1.53
N GLN A 127 -15.46 -3.46 2.74
CA GLN A 127 -14.81 -2.23 3.20
C GLN A 127 -13.54 -1.97 2.40
N PHE A 128 -12.71 -3.00 2.18
CA PHE A 128 -11.50 -2.82 1.39
C PHE A 128 -11.80 -2.54 -0.10
N ILE A 129 -12.82 -3.18 -0.69
CA ILE A 129 -13.30 -2.81 -2.03
C ILE A 129 -13.71 -1.33 -2.09
N THR A 130 -14.31 -0.79 -1.03
CA THR A 130 -14.65 0.64 -0.97
C THR A 130 -13.39 1.53 -0.96
N ILE A 131 -12.31 1.10 -0.30
CA ILE A 131 -11.00 1.77 -0.34
C ILE A 131 -10.42 1.74 -1.76
N LEU A 132 -10.43 0.58 -2.42
CA LEU A 132 -9.95 0.44 -3.81
C LEU A 132 -10.74 1.34 -4.78
N ASN A 133 -12.07 1.38 -4.64
CA ASN A 133 -12.92 2.27 -5.44
C ASN A 133 -12.60 3.76 -5.19
N ALA A 134 -12.36 4.16 -3.94
CA ALA A 134 -11.97 5.53 -3.62
C ALA A 134 -10.61 5.89 -4.24
N ALA A 135 -9.64 4.99 -4.20
CA ALA A 135 -8.35 5.18 -4.85
C ALA A 135 -8.49 5.28 -6.38
N ARG A 136 -9.25 4.37 -7.01
CA ARG A 136 -9.49 4.43 -8.46
C ARG A 136 -10.20 5.74 -8.85
N LEU A 137 -11.22 6.14 -8.10
CA LEU A 137 -11.94 7.40 -8.33
C LEU A 137 -11.01 8.62 -8.25
N ALA A 138 -10.07 8.65 -7.30
CA ALA A 138 -9.07 9.72 -7.23
C ALA A 138 -8.20 9.73 -8.50
N SER A 139 -7.78 8.56 -8.98
CA SER A 139 -7.01 8.42 -10.22
C SER A 139 -7.78 8.92 -11.45
N ASP A 140 -9.06 8.58 -11.55
CA ASP A 140 -9.94 8.98 -12.65
C ASP A 140 -10.16 10.51 -12.65
N ILE A 141 -10.42 11.10 -11.48
CA ILE A 141 -10.58 12.56 -11.34
C ILE A 141 -9.29 13.31 -11.70
N MET A 142 -8.14 12.77 -11.30
CA MET A 142 -6.84 13.34 -11.65
C MET A 142 -6.46 13.11 -13.12
N GLY A 143 -7.18 12.25 -13.84
CA GLY A 143 -6.93 11.95 -15.24
C GLY A 143 -5.63 11.18 -15.49
N VAL A 144 -5.18 10.38 -14.53
CA VAL A 144 -3.92 9.62 -14.60
C VAL A 144 -4.21 8.12 -14.48
N PRO A 145 -3.67 7.26 -15.37
CA PRO A 145 -3.85 5.81 -15.29
C PRO A 145 -2.88 5.17 -14.28
N THR A 146 -2.96 5.58 -13.01
CA THR A 146 -2.11 5.06 -11.93
C THR A 146 -2.37 3.58 -11.73
N LEU A 147 -1.30 2.77 -11.59
CA LEU A 147 -1.44 1.36 -11.25
C LEU A 147 -1.93 1.22 -9.80
N LEU A 148 -3.07 0.57 -9.62
CA LEU A 148 -3.65 0.28 -8.31
C LEU A 148 -3.38 -1.18 -7.94
N VAL A 149 -2.70 -1.39 -6.82
CA VAL A 149 -2.39 -2.72 -6.29
C VAL A 149 -3.23 -3.00 -5.05
N ALA A 150 -3.95 -4.11 -5.04
CA ALA A 150 -4.69 -4.57 -3.88
C ALA A 150 -3.87 -5.63 -3.13
N ARG A 151 -3.40 -5.26 -1.94
CA ARG A 151 -2.71 -6.17 -1.02
C ARG A 151 -3.70 -6.82 -0.06
N THR A 152 -3.56 -8.12 0.17
CA THR A 152 -4.24 -8.83 1.26
C THR A 152 -3.25 -9.38 2.28
N ASP A 153 -3.59 -9.24 3.56
CA ASP A 153 -2.83 -9.77 4.69
C ASP A 153 -3.45 -11.04 5.29
N ALA A 154 -4.46 -11.60 4.65
CA ALA A 154 -5.25 -12.74 5.14
C ALA A 154 -4.49 -14.08 5.23
N ASP A 155 -3.30 -14.17 4.64
CA ASP A 155 -2.44 -15.36 4.80
C ASP A 155 -2.02 -15.57 6.28
N SER A 156 -1.87 -14.49 7.04
CA SER A 156 -1.41 -14.55 8.44
C SER A 156 -2.25 -13.75 9.43
N ALA A 157 -3.15 -12.87 8.98
CA ALA A 157 -4.06 -12.15 9.85
C ALA A 157 -5.13 -13.09 10.45
N LYS A 158 -5.25 -13.08 11.78
CA LYS A 158 -6.14 -13.99 12.53
C LYS A 158 -7.38 -13.31 13.10
N LEU A 159 -7.52 -12.01 12.85
CA LEU A 159 -8.60 -11.19 13.39
C LEU A 159 -9.32 -10.46 12.25
N LEU A 160 -10.63 -10.24 12.43
CA LEU A 160 -11.50 -9.50 11.52
C LEU A 160 -12.39 -8.57 12.34
N THR A 161 -12.60 -7.33 11.88
CA THR A 161 -13.39 -6.34 12.64
C THR A 161 -14.89 -6.68 12.69
N SER A 162 -15.46 -7.28 11.65
CA SER A 162 -16.90 -7.55 11.55
C SER A 162 -17.21 -8.72 10.62
N ASP A 163 -18.27 -9.46 10.93
CA ASP A 163 -18.87 -10.57 10.17
C ASP A 163 -19.92 -10.13 9.14
N VAL A 164 -20.03 -8.81 8.89
CA VAL A 164 -21.07 -8.20 8.04
C VAL A 164 -21.02 -8.66 6.58
N ASP A 165 -19.84 -9.08 6.09
CA ASP A 165 -19.66 -9.50 4.71
C ASP A 165 -19.76 -11.03 4.58
N PRO A 166 -20.75 -11.56 3.83
CA PRO A 166 -20.92 -13.01 3.67
C PRO A 166 -19.70 -13.72 3.08
N ARG A 167 -18.82 -13.02 2.35
CA ARG A 167 -17.58 -13.61 1.79
C ARG A 167 -16.55 -13.95 2.86
N ASP A 168 -16.60 -13.25 4.00
CA ASP A 168 -15.66 -13.45 5.11
C ASP A 168 -16.14 -14.54 6.09
N GLN A 169 -17.45 -14.77 6.17
CA GLN A 169 -18.08 -15.70 7.11
C GLN A 169 -17.51 -17.13 7.09
N PRO A 170 -17.18 -17.75 5.92
CA PRO A 170 -16.58 -19.09 5.89
C PRO A 170 -15.26 -19.21 6.65
N PHE A 171 -14.57 -18.10 6.90
CA PHE A 171 -13.28 -18.08 7.61
C PHE A 171 -13.43 -17.76 9.10
N ILE A 172 -14.59 -17.31 9.56
CA ILE A 172 -14.83 -16.93 10.95
C ILE A 172 -15.01 -18.19 11.81
N HIS A 173 -14.36 -18.22 12.97
CA HIS A 173 -14.47 -19.32 13.93
C HIS A 173 -14.26 -18.84 15.37
N GLY A 174 -14.57 -19.72 16.32
CA GLY A 174 -14.29 -19.50 17.73
C GLY A 174 -15.10 -18.36 18.37
N GLU A 175 -14.63 -17.91 19.53
CA GLU A 175 -15.21 -16.79 20.26
C GLU A 175 -14.63 -15.45 19.79
N ARG A 176 -15.25 -14.34 20.18
CA ARG A 176 -14.71 -12.99 19.92
C ARG A 176 -13.61 -12.64 20.92
N THR A 177 -12.72 -11.72 20.55
CA THR A 177 -11.74 -11.14 21.47
C THR A 177 -12.41 -10.16 22.45
N SER A 178 -11.68 -9.71 23.47
CA SER A 178 -12.15 -8.68 24.43
C SER A 178 -12.49 -7.35 23.77
N GLU A 179 -11.78 -7.00 22.71
CA GLU A 179 -12.01 -5.81 21.87
C GLU A 179 -13.22 -5.98 20.95
N GLY A 180 -13.75 -7.20 20.84
CA GLY A 180 -14.85 -7.56 19.96
C GLY A 180 -14.43 -8.01 18.56
N PHE A 181 -13.16 -8.31 18.29
CA PHE A 181 -12.79 -8.83 16.97
C PHE A 181 -13.22 -10.29 16.81
N PHE A 182 -13.52 -10.68 15.58
CA PHE A 182 -13.80 -12.07 15.21
C PHE A 182 -12.49 -12.80 14.96
N ASN A 183 -12.35 -14.01 15.50
CA ASN A 183 -11.26 -14.90 15.13
C ASN A 183 -11.51 -15.46 13.73
N VAL A 184 -10.49 -15.45 12.88
CA VAL A 184 -10.55 -15.99 11.52
C VAL A 184 -9.44 -17.01 11.26
N LYS A 185 -9.73 -17.96 10.36
CA LYS A 185 -8.77 -18.94 9.88
C LYS A 185 -7.90 -18.27 8.82
N ALA A 186 -6.72 -17.83 9.24
CA ALA A 186 -5.70 -17.32 8.33
C ALA A 186 -5.20 -18.40 7.36
N GLY A 187 -4.65 -17.97 6.23
CA GLY A 187 -3.93 -18.83 5.29
C GLY A 187 -4.33 -18.57 3.84
N LEU A 188 -3.74 -19.36 2.94
CA LEU A 188 -3.86 -19.18 1.50
C LEU A 188 -5.32 -19.22 1.00
N ASP A 189 -6.19 -20.05 1.57
CA ASP A 189 -7.62 -20.08 1.17
C ASP A 189 -8.32 -18.72 1.37
N ALA A 190 -8.05 -18.07 2.51
CA ALA A 190 -8.59 -16.75 2.82
C ALA A 190 -7.98 -15.67 1.92
N ALA A 191 -6.66 -15.76 1.67
CA ALA A 191 -5.96 -14.85 0.78
C ALA A 191 -6.43 -14.97 -0.68
N ILE A 192 -6.68 -16.19 -1.17
CA ILE A 192 -7.25 -16.45 -2.50
C ILE A 192 -8.65 -15.85 -2.61
N ALA A 193 -9.53 -16.12 -1.64
CA ALA A 193 -10.91 -15.62 -1.67
C ALA A 193 -10.96 -14.08 -1.70
N ARG A 194 -10.07 -13.42 -0.94
CA ARG A 194 -9.91 -11.96 -0.96
C ARG A 194 -9.31 -11.46 -2.26
N GLY A 195 -8.23 -12.07 -2.74
CA GLY A 195 -7.62 -11.74 -4.03
C GLY A 195 -8.62 -11.81 -5.19
N LEU A 196 -9.45 -12.85 -5.24
CA LEU A 196 -10.53 -12.98 -6.23
C LEU A 196 -11.59 -11.88 -6.09
N SER A 197 -11.91 -11.48 -4.86
CA SER A 197 -12.87 -10.40 -4.60
C SER A 197 -12.32 -9.02 -5.00
N TYR A 198 -11.00 -8.83 -4.94
CA TYR A 198 -10.34 -7.57 -5.26
C TYR A 198 -9.96 -7.44 -6.73
N ALA A 199 -9.80 -8.56 -7.45
CA ALA A 199 -9.38 -8.60 -8.85
C ALA A 199 -10.16 -7.68 -9.80
N PRO A 200 -11.49 -7.48 -9.68
CA PRO A 200 -12.21 -6.54 -10.55
C PRO A 200 -11.89 -5.06 -10.32
N TYR A 201 -11.20 -4.73 -9.22
CA TYR A 201 -11.00 -3.36 -8.75
C TYR A 201 -9.53 -2.92 -8.74
N ALA A 202 -8.61 -3.81 -9.09
CA ALA A 202 -7.17 -3.56 -9.03
C ALA A 202 -6.45 -4.06 -10.29
N ASP A 203 -5.34 -3.42 -10.63
CA ASP A 203 -4.50 -3.81 -11.76
C ASP A 203 -3.58 -4.98 -11.39
N LEU A 204 -3.19 -5.07 -10.11
CA LEU A 204 -2.40 -6.17 -9.55
C LEU A 204 -2.94 -6.59 -8.18
N ILE A 205 -2.81 -7.88 -7.88
CA ILE A 205 -3.11 -8.46 -6.56
C ILE A 205 -1.80 -8.89 -5.89
N TRP A 206 -1.67 -8.60 -4.60
CA TRP A 206 -0.54 -9.00 -3.76
C TRP A 206 -1.05 -9.75 -2.53
N CYS A 207 -0.69 -11.02 -2.40
CA CYS A 207 -0.82 -11.77 -1.14
C CYS A 207 0.45 -11.58 -0.33
N GLU A 208 0.37 -10.94 0.83
CA GLU A 208 1.53 -10.82 1.71
C GLU A 208 1.89 -12.18 2.31
N THR A 209 3.17 -12.56 2.25
CA THR A 209 3.67 -13.82 2.81
C THR A 209 4.90 -13.57 3.68
N SER A 210 5.06 -14.39 4.73
CA SER A 210 6.25 -14.36 5.59
C SER A 210 7.33 -15.35 5.16
N THR A 211 6.98 -16.31 4.32
CA THR A 211 7.87 -17.37 3.87
C THR A 211 7.89 -17.38 2.35
N PRO A 212 9.03 -17.09 1.70
CA PRO A 212 9.13 -17.20 0.25
C PRO A 212 9.02 -18.68 -0.16
N ASN A 213 7.99 -19.00 -0.95
CA ASN A 213 7.68 -20.35 -1.40
C ASN A 213 7.10 -20.32 -2.83
N LEU A 214 7.63 -21.15 -3.74
CA LEU A 214 7.27 -21.20 -5.17
C LEU A 214 6.00 -22.03 -5.43
#